data_AF-A0AB72VEA3-F1
#
_entry.id   AF-A0AB72VEA3-F1
#
_cell.length_a   1.000
_cell.length_b   1.000
_cell.length_c   1.000
_cell.angle_alpha   90.00
_cell.angle_beta   90.00
_cell.angle_gamma   90.00
#
_symmetry.space_group_name_H-M   'P 1'
#
loop_
_entity.id
_entity.type
_entity.pdbx_description
1 polymer ?
#
loop_
_entity_poly.entity_id
_entity_poly.type
_entity_poly.pdbx_seq_one_letter_code
_entity_poly.pdbx_strand_id
1 'polypeptide(L)'
;MAPVKVMDDYKVYNAHPSKVEALIHRLFASARLDLTQIDAKGKDYDPSEWFMVPLEEVQKGIELIVSGDVIYYNYDRQQEKLVPAEN
;
A
#
# COMPACT_ATOMS: atom_id res chain seq x y z
N MET A 1 3.54 18.86 -9.33
CA MET A 1 3.10 17.46 -9.47
C MET A 1 2.16 17.37 -10.66
N ALA A 2 2.23 16.30 -11.45
CA ALA A 2 1.28 16.07 -12.52
C ALA A 2 -0.12 15.75 -11.95
N PRO A 3 -1.21 15.99 -12.69
CA PRO A 3 -2.54 15.57 -12.26
C PRO A 3 -2.59 14.04 -12.09
N VAL A 4 -3.29 13.58 -11.05
CA VAL A 4 -3.53 12.17 -10.76
C VAL A 4 -4.99 11.82 -10.95
N LYS A 5 -5.28 10.57 -11.30
CA LYS A 5 -6.64 10.02 -11.37
C LYS A 5 -6.88 9.15 -10.13
N VAL A 6 -7.95 9.44 -9.40
CA VAL A 6 -8.41 8.56 -8.31
C VAL A 6 -9.04 7.32 -8.95
N MET A 7 -8.50 6.15 -8.61
CA MET A 7 -8.97 4.87 -9.16
C MET A 7 -10.04 4.24 -8.27
N ASP A 8 -9.88 4.29 -6.95
CA ASP A 8 -10.82 3.77 -5.95
C ASP A 8 -10.79 4.62 -4.67
N ASP A 9 -11.88 4.59 -3.89
CA ASP A 9 -11.99 5.19 -2.55
C ASP A 9 -12.67 4.24 -1.55
N TYR A 10 -12.15 4.21 -0.32
CA TYR A 10 -12.67 3.36 0.75
C TYR A 10 -12.93 4.17 2.01
N LYS A 11 -14.03 3.86 2.69
CA LYS A 11 -14.40 4.50 3.96
C LYS A 11 -14.13 3.56 5.12
N VAL A 12 -13.39 4.06 6.11
CA VAL A 12 -13.09 3.33 7.34
C VAL A 12 -14.15 3.67 8.39
N TYR A 13 -14.89 2.65 8.84
CA TYR A 13 -15.87 2.76 9.92
C TYR A 13 -15.47 1.87 11.09
N ASN A 14 -15.73 2.31 12.32
CA ASN A 14 -15.52 1.52 13.54
C ASN A 14 -14.10 0.94 13.71
N ALA A 15 -13.10 1.55 13.07
CA ALA A 15 -11.70 1.16 13.15
C ALA A 15 -10.81 2.40 13.30
N HIS A 16 -9.63 2.23 13.90
CA HIS A 16 -8.64 3.31 14.00
C HIS A 16 -7.93 3.46 12.65
N PRO A 17 -8.03 4.63 11.98
CA PRO A 17 -7.41 4.82 10.67
C PRO A 17 -5.90 4.54 10.66
N SER A 18 -5.19 4.95 11.71
CA SER A 18 -3.74 4.70 11.85
C SER A 18 -3.37 3.22 11.94
N LYS A 19 -4.26 2.37 12.48
CA LYS A 19 -4.03 0.92 12.49
C LYS A 19 -4.26 0.31 11.11
N VAL A 20 -5.27 0.79 10.38
CA VAL A 20 -5.52 0.37 8.99
C VAL A 20 -4.33 0.75 8.11
N GLU A 21 -3.85 1.98 8.23
CA GLU A 21 -2.63 2.45 7.56
C GLU A 21 -1.43 1.55 7.88
N ALA A 22 -1.16 1.27 9.16
CA ALA A 22 -0.08 0.37 9.54
C ALA A 22 -0.18 -1.03 8.91
N LEU A 23 -1.40 -1.56 8.73
CA LEU A 23 -1.61 -2.84 8.05
C LEU A 23 -1.32 -2.76 6.54
N ILE A 24 -1.75 -1.68 5.87
CA ILE A 24 -1.45 -1.44 4.44
C ILE A 24 0.06 -1.35 4.24
N HIS A 25 0.74 -0.57 5.08
CA HIS A 25 2.20 -0.42 5.03
C HIS A 25 2.92 -1.73 5.24
N ARG A 26 2.49 -2.51 6.24
CA ARG A 26 3.08 -3.83 6.51
C ARG A 26 2.87 -4.77 5.32
N LEU A 27 1.65 -4.82 4.79
CA LEU A 27 1.30 -5.74 3.71
C LEU A 27 2.10 -5.48 2.44
N PHE A 28 2.24 -4.21 2.05
CA PHE A 28 2.90 -3.80 0.81
C PHE A 28 4.33 -3.26 1.01
N ALA A 29 4.93 -3.50 2.18
CA ALA A 29 6.26 -2.97 2.52
C ALA A 29 7.32 -3.31 1.45
N SER A 30 7.27 -4.52 0.90
CA SER A 30 8.21 -4.99 -0.14
C SER A 30 8.08 -4.22 -1.46
N ALA A 31 6.93 -3.60 -1.71
CA ALA A 31 6.59 -2.85 -2.92
C ALA A 31 6.75 -1.33 -2.77
N ARG A 32 7.23 -0.85 -1.63
CA ARG A 32 7.47 0.59 -1.42
C ARG A 32 8.49 1.09 -2.46
N LEU A 33 8.14 2.21 -3.08
CA LEU A 33 8.96 2.84 -4.09
C LEU A 33 10.12 3.58 -3.42
N ASP A 34 11.34 3.25 -3.82
CA ASP A 34 12.55 3.93 -3.38
C ASP A 34 13.00 4.91 -4.47
N LEU A 35 12.61 6.16 -4.32
CA LEU A 35 13.02 7.26 -5.20
C LEU A 35 13.09 8.58 -4.44
N THR A 36 13.93 9.47 -4.95
CA THR A 36 14.01 10.86 -4.51
C THR A 36 13.45 11.74 -5.61
N GLN A 37 12.43 12.54 -5.27
CA GLN A 37 11.90 13.57 -6.17
C GLN A 37 12.46 14.94 -5.76
N ILE A 38 13.00 15.67 -6.73
CA ILE A 38 13.46 17.04 -6.52
C ILE A 38 12.32 17.98 -6.89
N ASP A 39 11.88 18.82 -5.96
CA ASP A 39 10.86 19.82 -6.23
C ASP A 39 11.41 20.96 -7.12
N ALA A 40 10.52 21.83 -7.61
CA ALA A 40 10.91 22.96 -8.46
C ALA A 40 11.82 23.99 -7.75
N LYS A 41 11.98 23.89 -6.42
CA LYS A 41 12.83 24.73 -5.58
C LYS A 41 14.12 24.03 -5.18
N GLY A 42 14.38 22.82 -5.68
CA GLY A 42 15.59 22.04 -5.39
C GLY A 42 15.54 21.29 -4.05
N LYS A 43 14.37 21.14 -3.43
CA LYS A 43 14.20 20.35 -2.21
C LYS A 43 13.90 18.90 -2.55
N ASP A 44 14.64 18.00 -1.92
CA ASP A 44 14.42 16.56 -2.00
C ASP A 44 13.17 16.14 -1.23
N TYR A 45 12.40 15.25 -1.84
CA TYR A 45 11.21 14.63 -1.28
C TYR A 45 11.22 13.13 -1.58
N ASP A 46 11.34 12.32 -0.53
CA ASP A 46 11.29 10.88 -0.59
C ASP A 46 9.89 10.41 -0.11
N PRO A 47 8.98 10.03 -1.02
CA PRO A 47 7.63 9.63 -0.64
C PRO A 47 7.66 8.31 0.14
N SER A 48 7.18 8.32 1.38
CA SER A 48 7.05 7.09 2.19
C SER A 48 5.81 6.25 1.86
N GLU A 49 4.85 6.85 1.17
CA GLU A 49 3.49 6.35 0.95
C GLU A 49 3.27 5.80 -0.47
N TRP A 50 4.33 5.70 -1.27
CA TRP A 50 4.20 5.30 -2.67
C TRP A 50 4.62 3.85 -2.84
N PHE A 51 3.76 3.07 -3.47
CA PHE A 51 3.92 1.63 -3.66
C PHE A 51 3.68 1.26 -5.12
N MET A 52 4.39 0.24 -5.61
CA MET A 52 4.21 -0.31 -6.95
C MET A 52 3.48 -1.66 -6.85
N VAL A 53 2.15 -1.60 -6.96
CA VAL A 53 1.25 -2.74 -6.72
C VAL A 53 0.12 -2.73 -7.77
N PRO A 54 -0.26 -3.89 -8.36
CA PRO A 54 -1.45 -3.99 -9.21
C PRO A 54 -2.73 -3.60 -8.45
N LEU A 55 -3.65 -2.90 -9.13
CA LEU A 55 -4.89 -2.42 -8.51
C LEU A 55 -5.71 -3.56 -7.89
N GLU A 56 -5.80 -4.71 -8.57
CA GLU A 56 -6.54 -5.89 -8.07
C GLU A 56 -5.97 -6.42 -6.75
N GLU A 57 -4.65 -6.36 -6.56
CA GLU A 57 -4.00 -6.79 -5.31
C GLU A 57 -4.19 -5.75 -4.19
N VAL A 58 -4.29 -4.46 -4.53
CA VAL A 58 -4.71 -3.42 -3.56
C VAL A 58 -6.12 -3.71 -3.07
N GLN A 59 -7.07 -3.94 -3.98
CA GLN A 59 -8.47 -4.24 -3.67
C GLN A 59 -8.58 -5.47 -2.76
N LYS A 60 -7.91 -6.57 -3.14
CA LYS A 60 -7.82 -7.79 -2.33
C LYS A 60 -7.18 -7.55 -0.96
N GLY A 61 -6.13 -6.74 -0.90
CA GLY A 61 -5.48 -6.36 0.36
C GLY A 61 -6.43 -5.64 1.31
N ILE A 62 -7.27 -4.74 0.80
CA ILE A 62 -8.30 -4.07 1.59
C ILE A 62 -9.34 -5.08 2.11
N GLU A 63 -9.81 -6.02 1.28
CA GLU A 63 -10.74 -7.07 1.71
C GLU A 63 -10.18 -7.91 2.86
N LEU A 64 -8.90 -8.30 2.77
CA LEU A 64 -8.21 -9.04 3.83
C LEU A 64 -8.04 -8.21 5.11
N ILE A 65 -7.87 -6.89 5.01
CA ILE A 65 -7.81 -6.02 6.18
C ILE A 65 -9.19 -5.96 6.85
N VAL A 66 -10.26 -5.89 6.07
CA VAL A 66 -11.64 -5.86 6.57
C VAL A 66 -12.01 -7.20 7.23
N SER A 67 -11.61 -8.34 6.66
CA SER A 67 -11.87 -9.66 7.25
C SER A 67 -10.97 -9.95 8.46
N GLY A 68 -9.82 -9.29 8.54
CA GLY A 68 -8.77 -9.55 9.53
C GLY A 68 -7.75 -10.61 9.11
N ASP A 69 -7.95 -11.25 7.96
CA ASP A 69 -7.07 -12.30 7.45
C ASP A 69 -5.74 -11.79 6.89
N VAL A 70 -5.58 -10.46 6.75
CA VAL A 70 -4.35 -9.83 6.26
C VAL A 70 -3.08 -10.28 6.99
N ILE A 71 -3.20 -10.77 8.23
CA ILE A 71 -2.06 -11.29 8.99
C ILE A 71 -1.47 -12.58 8.41
N TYR A 72 -2.26 -13.33 7.64
CA TYR A 72 -1.87 -14.59 7.00
C TYR A 72 -1.33 -14.42 5.58
N TYR A 73 -1.14 -13.18 5.13
CA TYR A 73 -0.68 -12.87 3.78
C TYR A 73 0.48 -11.89 3.78
N ASN A 74 1.34 -12.03 2.79
CA ASN A 74 2.40 -11.10 2.44
C ASN A 74 2.31 -10.75 0.96
N TYR A 75 2.73 -9.54 0.59
CA TYR A 75 2.89 -9.21 -0.82
C TYR A 75 4.27 -9.66 -1.34
N ASP A 76 4.24 -10.54 -2.34
CA ASP A 76 5.43 -10.93 -3.10
C ASP A 76 5.60 -9.99 -4.28
N ARG A 77 6.66 -9.18 -4.25
CA ARG A 77 6.99 -8.22 -5.31
C ARG A 77 7.41 -8.88 -6.62
N GLN A 78 8.03 -10.06 -6.57
CA GLN A 78 8.48 -10.76 -7.79
C GLN A 78 7.29 -11.37 -8.53
N GLN A 79 6.31 -11.89 -7.78
CA GLN A 79 5.09 -12.46 -8.34
C GLN A 79 3.99 -11.41 -8.59
N GLU A 80 4.17 -10.20 -8.03
CA GLU A 80 3.19 -9.12 -7.98
C GLU A 80 1.84 -9.57 -7.38
N LYS A 81 1.90 -10.38 -6.32
CA LYS A 81 0.71 -11.03 -5.73
C LYS A 81 0.75 -11.12 -4.22
N LEU A 82 -0.42 -11.07 -3.61
CA LEU A 82 -0.64 -11.49 -2.23
C LEU A 82 -0.58 -13.02 -2.14
N VAL A 83 0.43 -13.50 -1.42
CA VAL A 83 0.68 -14.93 -1.16
C VAL A 83 0.49 -15.22 0.33
N PRO A 84 0.15 -16.47 0.70
CA PRO A 84 0.12 -16.86 2.11
C PRO A 84 1.47 -16.61 2.78
N ALA A 85 1.44 -16.09 4.01
CA ALA A 85 2.62 -15.93 4.82
C ALA A 85 3.15 -17.31 5.21
N GLU A 86 4.37 -17.64 4.81
CA GLU A 86 5.07 -18.83 5.30
C GLU A 86 5.51 -18.57 6.75
N ASN A 87 5.18 -19.52 7.65
CA ASN A 87 5.56 -19.47 9.07
C ASN A 87 7.02 -19.86 9.28
#